data_AF-B8A3L9-F1
#
_entry.id   AF-B8A3L9-F1
#
_cell.length_a   1.000
_cell.length_b   1.000
_cell.length_c   1.000
_cell.angle_alpha   90.00
_cell.angle_beta   90.00
_cell.angle_gamma   90.00
#
_symmetry.space_group_name_H-M   'P 1'
#
loop_
_entity.id
_entity.type
_entity.pdbx_description
1 polymer ?
#
loop_
_entity_poly.entity_id
_entity_poly.type
_entity_poly.pdbx_seq_one_letter_code
_entity_poly.pdbx_strand_id
1 'polypeptide(L)'
;MTVEGDECCSCWDAYFELNKLERELPKEEISRMVKDSEGDVRYLIESIHHRSDLRKKIAEKSRNSVPSGSQGQTAKPRPFPVPDGIPKTQEELTEEEEALMPESPYTRLLRRMGRYPEWYTPRPDHETD
;
A
#
# COMPACT_ATOMS: atom_id res chain seq x y z
N MET A 1 1.82 22.83 -13.63
CA MET A 1 1.30 21.52 -14.07
C MET A 1 1.11 20.70 -12.80
N THR A 2 -0.11 20.70 -12.26
CA THR A 2 -0.44 19.94 -11.05
C THR A 2 -0.38 18.47 -11.42
N VAL A 3 0.40 17.71 -10.64
CA VAL A 3 0.74 16.31 -10.90
C VAL A 3 -0.56 15.48 -10.88
N GLU A 4 -0.86 14.78 -11.97
CA GLU A 4 -1.89 13.73 -12.09
C GLU A 4 -1.50 12.50 -11.23
N GLY A 5 -1.13 12.72 -9.98
CA GLY A 5 -0.66 11.69 -9.04
C GLY A 5 -1.72 11.31 -8.01
N ASP A 6 -2.57 12.26 -7.61
CA ASP A 6 -3.59 12.00 -6.58
C ASP A 6 -4.77 11.18 -7.12
N GLU A 7 -5.17 11.38 -8.39
CA GLU A 7 -6.30 10.66 -8.99
C GLU A 7 -6.00 9.16 -9.17
N CYS A 8 -4.76 8.76 -9.45
CA CYS A 8 -4.40 7.35 -9.62
C CYS A 8 -4.42 6.54 -8.31
N CYS A 9 -4.31 7.17 -7.15
CA CYS A 9 -4.40 6.48 -5.86
C CYS A 9 -5.86 6.15 -5.49
N SER A 10 -6.81 6.97 -5.93
CA SER A 10 -8.24 6.79 -5.63
C SER A 10 -8.83 5.50 -6.17
N CYS A 11 -8.35 5.00 -7.33
CA CYS A 11 -8.89 3.79 -7.93
C CYS A 11 -8.51 2.50 -7.16
N TRP A 12 -7.32 2.49 -6.56
CA TRP A 12 -6.89 1.38 -5.70
C TRP A 12 -7.67 1.33 -4.40
N ASP A 13 -7.90 2.49 -3.78
CA ASP A 13 -8.73 2.58 -2.57
C ASP A 13 -10.17 2.15 -2.86
N ALA A 14 -10.75 2.65 -3.97
CA ALA A 14 -12.09 2.25 -4.42
C ALA A 14 -12.19 0.74 -4.68
N TYR A 15 -11.13 0.08 -5.16
CA TYR A 15 -11.12 -1.37 -5.32
C TYR A 15 -11.25 -2.12 -3.98
N PHE A 16 -10.46 -1.73 -2.97
CA PHE A 16 -10.55 -2.34 -1.64
C PHE A 16 -11.90 -2.07 -0.96
N GLU A 17 -12.41 -0.85 -1.13
CA GLU A 17 -13.74 -0.46 -0.66
C GLU A 17 -14.85 -1.25 -1.33
N LEU A 18 -14.79 -1.43 -2.66
CA LEU A 18 -15.76 -2.22 -3.40
C LEU A 18 -15.75 -3.69 -2.95
N ASN A 19 -14.57 -4.28 -2.74
CA ASN A 19 -14.45 -5.63 -2.18
C ASN A 19 -15.09 -5.77 -0.80
N LYS A 20 -15.04 -4.70 0.01
CA LYS A 20 -15.70 -4.65 1.31
C LYS A 20 -17.22 -4.51 1.15
N LEU A 21 -17.67 -3.63 0.26
CA LEU A 21 -19.08 -3.42 -0.04
C LEU A 21 -19.74 -4.70 -0.59
N GLU A 22 -19.05 -5.46 -1.44
CA GLU A 22 -19.56 -6.72 -1.99
C GLU A 22 -19.84 -7.76 -0.90
N ARG A 23 -19.09 -7.73 0.21
CA ARG A 23 -19.33 -8.62 1.36
C ARG A 23 -20.51 -8.18 2.23
N GLU A 24 -20.83 -6.88 2.21
CA GLU A 24 -21.82 -6.28 3.11
C GLU A 24 -23.17 -5.97 2.42
N LEU A 25 -23.19 -5.88 1.09
CA LEU A 25 -24.34 -5.50 0.28
C LEU A 25 -24.80 -6.65 -0.62
N PRO A 26 -26.11 -6.71 -0.94
CA PRO A 26 -26.61 -7.62 -1.95
C PRO A 26 -26.05 -7.25 -3.34
N LYS A 27 -25.84 -8.27 -4.18
CA LYS A 27 -25.23 -8.10 -5.52
C LYS A 27 -26.04 -7.17 -6.42
N GLU A 28 -27.35 -7.14 -6.25
CA GLU A 28 -28.27 -6.28 -6.97
C GLU A 28 -27.97 -4.80 -6.72
N GLU A 29 -27.55 -4.46 -5.50
CA GLU A 29 -27.22 -3.08 -5.13
C GLU A 29 -25.90 -2.62 -5.74
N ILE A 30 -24.90 -3.51 -5.79
CA ILE A 30 -23.63 -3.26 -6.50
C ILE A 30 -23.89 -3.10 -8.00
N SER A 31 -24.71 -3.98 -8.60
CA SER A 31 -25.08 -3.88 -10.01
C SER A 31 -25.82 -2.58 -10.33
N ARG A 32 -26.69 -2.12 -9.43
CA ARG A 32 -27.39 -0.84 -9.58
C ARG A 32 -26.40 0.32 -9.60
N MET A 33 -25.44 0.36 -8.67
CA MET A 33 -24.41 1.41 -8.65
C MET A 33 -23.62 1.49 -9.96
N VAL A 34 -23.25 0.34 -10.54
CA VAL A 34 -22.54 0.30 -11.83
C VAL A 34 -23.43 0.83 -12.96
N LYS A 35 -24.72 0.50 -12.96
CA LYS A 35 -25.69 1.00 -13.97
C LYS A 35 -25.94 2.50 -13.83
N ASP A 36 -26.10 2.98 -12.60
CA ASP A 36 -26.35 4.39 -12.28
C ASP A 36 -25.16 5.28 -12.67
N SER A 37 -23.97 4.70 -12.81
CA SER A 37 -22.78 5.43 -13.23
C SER A 37 -22.72 5.72 -14.73
N GLU A 38 -23.68 5.22 -15.53
CA GLU A 38 -23.77 5.44 -16.99
C GLU A 38 -22.46 5.17 -17.78
N GLY A 39 -21.56 4.37 -17.21
CA GLY A 39 -20.23 4.08 -17.78
C GLY A 39 -19.14 5.12 -17.48
N ASP A 40 -19.42 6.17 -16.69
CA ASP A 40 -18.38 7.07 -16.18
C ASP A 40 -17.66 6.44 -14.98
N VAL A 41 -16.39 6.12 -15.20
CA VAL A 41 -15.52 5.50 -14.20
C VAL A 41 -15.27 6.43 -13.01
N ARG A 42 -15.19 7.74 -13.22
CA ARG A 42 -14.93 8.70 -12.14
C ARG A 42 -16.12 8.79 -11.20
N TYR A 43 -17.33 8.84 -11.77
CA TYR A 43 -18.56 8.81 -10.98
C TYR A 43 -18.72 7.50 -10.20
N LEU A 44 -18.37 6.37 -10.82
CA LEU A 44 -18.39 5.07 -10.13
C LEU A 44 -17.44 5.05 -8.93
N ILE A 45 -16.21 5.53 -9.10
CA ILE A 45 -15.21 5.63 -8.02
C ILE A 45 -15.73 6.54 -6.89
N GLU A 46 -16.28 7.71 -7.21
CA GLU A 46 -16.84 8.64 -6.22
C GLU A 46 -18.04 8.03 -5.47
N SER A 47 -18.92 7.31 -6.18
CA SER A 47 -20.07 6.61 -5.60
C SER A 47 -19.64 5.50 -4.63
N ILE A 48 -18.57 4.77 -4.95
CA ILE A 48 -17.98 3.76 -4.06
C ILE A 48 -17.47 4.42 -2.77
N HIS A 49 -16.68 5.49 -2.88
CA HIS A 49 -16.16 6.23 -1.73
C HIS A 49 -17.28 6.76 -0.83
N HIS A 50 -18.27 7.43 -1.44
CA HIS A 50 -19.40 7.99 -0.71
C HIS A 50 -20.13 6.93 0.12
N ARG A 51 -20.34 5.74 -0.46
CA ARG A 51 -21.08 4.66 0.19
C ARG A 51 -20.27 3.98 1.28
N SER A 52 -18.98 3.81 1.08
CA SER A 52 -18.02 3.34 2.08
C SER A 52 -17.98 4.26 3.30
N ASP A 53 -17.88 5.57 3.07
CA ASP A 53 -17.87 6.59 4.12
C ASP A 53 -19.16 6.65 4.91
N LEU A 54 -20.31 6.57 4.24
CA LEU A 54 -21.61 6.55 4.90
C LEU A 54 -21.71 5.37 5.88
N ARG A 55 -21.27 4.18 5.43
CA ARG A 55 -21.26 2.97 6.27
C ARG A 55 -20.28 3.07 7.43
N LYS A 56 -19.08 3.60 7.19
CA LYS A 56 -18.09 3.84 8.24
C LYS A 56 -18.64 4.79 9.31
N LYS A 57 -19.28 5.89 8.93
CA LYS A 57 -19.92 6.86 9.84
C LYS A 57 -21.04 6.23 10.66
N ILE A 58 -21.87 5.37 10.04
CA ILE A 58 -22.92 4.64 10.76
C ILE A 58 -22.33 3.66 11.78
N ALA A 59 -21.26 2.93 11.43
CA ALA A 59 -20.58 2.00 12.32
C ALA A 59 -19.83 2.70 13.47
N GLU A 60 -19.27 3.90 13.24
CA GLU A 60 -18.66 4.71 14.31
C GLU A 60 -19.72 5.26 15.27
N LYS A 61 -20.87 5.69 14.74
CA LYS A 61 -21.97 6.19 15.57
C LYS A 61 -22.55 5.12 16.50
N SER A 62 -22.59 3.85 16.07
CA SER A 62 -23.02 2.74 16.94
C SER A 62 -21.97 2.33 17.98
N ARG A 63 -20.67 2.56 17.71
CA ARG A 63 -19.58 2.35 18.68
C ARG A 63 -19.55 3.42 19.77
N ASN A 64 -19.85 4.67 19.42
CA ASN A 64 -19.85 5.78 20.37
C ASN A 64 -21.04 5.76 21.36
N SER A 65 -22.03 4.88 21.18
CA SER A 65 -23.10 4.63 22.16
C SER A 65 -22.75 3.61 23.24
N VAL A 66 -21.56 3.01 23.20
CA VAL A 66 -21.04 2.13 24.25
C VAL A 66 -19.97 2.89 25.03
N PRO A 67 -20.06 3.03 26.37
CA PRO A 67 -19.02 3.70 27.13
C PRO A 67 -17.79 2.78 27.20
N SER A 68 -16.84 2.98 26.29
CA SER A 68 -15.55 2.29 26.34
C SER A 68 -14.61 3.08 27.23
N GLY A 69 -14.56 2.69 28.50
CA GLY A 69 -13.50 3.09 29.40
C GLY A 69 -12.23 2.28 29.14
N SER A 70 -11.13 2.96 28.81
CA SER A 70 -9.81 2.70 29.38
C SER A 70 -8.79 3.70 28.84
N GLN A 71 -8.26 4.51 29.77
CA GLN A 71 -6.98 5.19 29.61
C GLN A 71 -5.87 4.14 29.53
N GLY A 72 -4.91 4.33 28.62
CA GLY A 72 -3.79 3.40 28.49
C GLY A 72 -2.69 3.84 27.55
N GLN A 73 -1.90 4.82 28.02
CA GLN A 73 -0.48 5.02 27.70
C GLN A 73 -0.08 5.63 26.34
N THR A 74 0.62 6.74 26.50
CA THR A 74 1.37 7.49 25.50
C THR A 74 2.63 6.74 25.06
N ALA A 75 2.63 6.21 23.85
CA ALA A 75 3.82 6.10 23.01
C ALA A 75 3.33 6.05 21.56
N LYS A 76 3.65 7.07 20.75
CA LYS A 76 3.40 6.99 19.31
C LYS A 76 4.16 5.76 18.80
N PRO A 77 3.53 4.82 18.09
CA PRO A 77 4.26 3.69 17.52
C PRO A 77 5.32 4.26 16.59
N ARG A 78 6.58 3.83 16.77
CA ARG A 78 7.61 4.13 15.77
C ARG A 78 7.09 3.58 14.44
N PRO A 79 7.15 4.35 13.34
CA PRO A 79 6.59 3.91 12.06
C PRO A 79 7.31 2.67 11.50
N PHE A 80 8.48 2.30 12.05
CA PHE A 80 9.27 1.16 11.61
C PHE A 80 9.76 0.32 12.80
N PRO A 81 9.73 -1.02 12.68
CA PRO A 81 10.48 -1.91 13.57
C PRO A 81 11.96 -1.57 13.53
N VAL A 82 12.62 -1.62 14.69
CA VAL A 82 14.08 -1.56 14.74
C VAL A 82 14.59 -2.93 14.28
N PRO A 83 15.48 -3.02 13.28
CA PRO A 83 16.04 -4.29 12.87
C PRO A 83 16.80 -4.93 14.04
N ASP A 84 16.75 -6.26 14.15
CA ASP A 84 17.25 -7.02 15.30
C ASP A 84 18.78 -6.92 15.53
N GLY A 85 19.51 -6.29 14.61
CA GLY A 85 20.97 -6.09 14.70
C GLY A 85 21.78 -7.38 14.55
N ILE A 86 21.12 -8.50 14.24
CA ILE A 86 21.75 -9.79 14.02
C ILE A 86 22.44 -9.74 12.64
N PRO A 87 23.74 -10.08 12.53
CA PRO A 87 24.38 -10.18 11.23
C PRO A 87 23.70 -11.28 10.42
N LYS A 88 23.52 -11.04 9.12
CA LYS A 88 22.94 -12.01 8.20
C LYS A 88 23.64 -13.36 8.35
N THR A 89 22.85 -14.42 8.37
CA THR A 89 23.37 -15.78 8.37
C THR A 89 24.02 -16.09 7.04
N GLN A 90 24.91 -17.10 7.03
CA GLN A 90 25.59 -17.51 5.80
C GLN A 90 24.59 -18.00 4.73
N GLU A 91 23.47 -18.58 5.14
CA GLU A 91 22.39 -19.03 4.27
C GLU A 91 21.66 -17.85 3.61
N GLU A 92 21.34 -16.80 4.37
CA GLU A 92 20.73 -15.57 3.84
C GLU A 92 21.64 -14.88 2.81
N LEU A 93 22.95 -14.89 3.04
CA LEU A 93 23.91 -14.33 2.07
C LEU A 93 23.92 -15.13 0.75
N THR A 94 23.82 -16.45 0.83
CA THR A 94 23.78 -17.31 -0.37
C THR A 94 22.44 -17.21 -1.10
N GLU A 95 21.32 -17.14 -0.38
CA GLU A 95 19.99 -16.97 -0.98
C GLU A 95 19.86 -15.62 -1.67
N GLU A 96 20.42 -14.54 -1.09
CA GLU A 96 20.49 -13.24 -1.75
C GLU A 96 21.30 -13.27 -3.04
N GLU A 97 22.40 -14.04 -3.09
CA GLU A 97 23.21 -14.23 -4.30
C GLU A 97 22.45 -15.03 -5.38
N GLU A 98 21.73 -16.08 -4.97
CA GLU A 98 20.92 -16.92 -5.87
C GLU A 98 19.65 -16.20 -6.37
N ALA A 99 19.08 -15.30 -5.56
CA ALA A 99 17.92 -14.49 -5.91
C ALA A 99 18.26 -13.33 -6.85
N LEU A 100 19.55 -13.06 -7.13
CA LEU A 100 19.92 -12.06 -8.12
C LEU A 100 19.42 -12.49 -9.50
N MET A 101 18.76 -11.56 -10.19
CA MET A 101 18.36 -11.76 -11.57
C MET A 101 19.59 -12.16 -12.41
N PRO A 102 19.45 -13.14 -13.34
CA PRO A 102 20.56 -13.58 -14.17
C PRO A 102 21.28 -12.40 -14.82
N GLU A 103 22.58 -12.31 -14.55
CA GLU A 103 23.39 -11.18 -15.01
C GLU A 103 23.50 -11.17 -16.53
N SER A 104 22.91 -10.14 -17.15
CA SER A 104 23.14 -9.86 -18.56
C SER A 104 24.61 -9.50 -18.81
N PRO A 105 25.15 -9.69 -20.03
CA PRO A 105 26.50 -9.23 -20.37
C PRO A 105 26.72 -7.74 -20.10
N TYR A 106 25.67 -6.93 -20.23
CA TYR A 106 25.69 -5.48 -20.01
C TYR A 106 25.85 -5.11 -18.52
N THR A 107 25.01 -5.67 -17.64
CA THR A 107 25.07 -5.41 -16.20
C THR A 107 26.36 -5.93 -15.57
N ARG A 108 26.88 -7.06 -16.07
CA ARG A 108 28.20 -7.59 -15.70
C ARG A 108 29.34 -6.63 -16.06
N LEU A 109 29.31 -6.05 -17.26
CA LEU A 109 30.30 -5.05 -17.69
C LEU A 109 30.25 -3.81 -16.78
N LEU A 110 29.06 -3.29 -16.50
CA LEU A 110 28.91 -2.12 -15.62
C LEU A 110 29.51 -2.38 -14.23
N ARG A 111 29.20 -3.53 -13.62
CA ARG A 111 29.75 -3.93 -12.31
C ARG A 111 31.28 -3.99 -12.34
N ARG A 112 31.88 -4.59 -13.38
CA ARG A 112 33.34 -4.62 -13.55
C ARG A 112 33.96 -3.22 -13.68
N MET A 113 33.20 -2.26 -14.20
CA MET A 113 33.60 -0.86 -14.33
C MET A 113 33.25 -0.02 -13.09
N GLY A 114 32.75 -0.62 -12.01
CA GLY A 114 32.29 0.09 -10.81
C GLY A 114 31.08 0.99 -11.07
N ARG A 115 30.29 0.69 -12.11
CA ARG A 115 29.09 1.42 -12.51
C ARG A 115 27.84 0.58 -12.27
N TYR A 116 26.72 1.28 -12.16
CA TYR A 116 25.41 0.68 -11.98
C TYR A 116 24.50 1.04 -13.17
N PRO A 117 23.52 0.18 -13.51
CA PRO A 117 22.50 0.54 -14.48
C PRO A 117 21.73 1.80 -14.04
N GLU A 118 21.26 2.61 -14.99
CA GLU A 118 20.52 3.85 -14.71
C GLU A 118 19.26 3.65 -13.85
N TRP A 119 18.68 2.44 -13.85
CA TRP A 119 17.52 2.09 -13.02
C TRP A 119 17.88 1.63 -11.61
N TYR A 120 19.17 1.43 -11.30
CA TYR A 120 19.65 0.97 -10.00
C TYR A 120 20.59 2.00 -9.38
N THR A 121 20.19 2.51 -8.22
CA THR A 121 21.05 3.34 -7.37
C THR A 121 21.37 2.55 -6.10
N PRO A 122 22.65 2.21 -5.82
CA PRO A 122 23.00 1.55 -4.58
C PRO A 122 22.60 2.45 -3.40
N ARG A 123 22.20 1.85 -2.28
CA ARG A 123 21.91 2.64 -1.08
C ARG A 123 23.20 3.32 -0.60
N PRO A 124 23.14 4.60 -0.19
CA PRO A 124 24.27 5.25 0.45
C PRO A 124 24.70 4.48 1.70
N ASP A 125 25.99 4.25 1.84
CA ASP A 125 26.57 3.77 3.10
C ASP A 125 26.33 4.86 4.15
N HIS A 126 25.52 4.54 5.17
CA HIS A 126 25.37 5.42 6.32
C HIS A 126 26.51 5.08 7.27
N GLU A 127 27.53 5.93 7.28
CA GLU A 127 28.59 5.85 8.29
C GLU A 127 27.94 6.00 9.67
N THR A 128 27.97 4.94 10.47
CA THR A 128 27.65 5.00 11.90
C THR A 128 28.87 5.53 12.65
N ASP A 129 28.83 6.81 13.00
CA ASP A 129 29.69 7.44 14.02
C ASP A 129 28.99 7.39 15.39
#